data_AF-A0A968A7V2-F1
#
_entry.id   AF-A0A968A7V2-F1
#
_cell.length_a   1.000
_cell.length_b   1.000
_cell.length_c   1.000
_cell.angle_alpha   90.00
_cell.angle_beta   90.00
_cell.angle_gamma   90.00
#
_symmetry.space_group_name_H-M   'P 1'
#
loop_
_entity.id
_entity.type
_entity.pdbx_description
1 polymer ?
#
loop_
_entity_poly.entity_id
_entity_poly.type
_entity_poly.pdbx_seq_one_letter_code
_entity_poly.pdbx_strand_id
1 'polypeptide(L)'
;PLDLFGFNNYYSSRVRADDEGKLEYIQGADGPPLTTMGWRVTPEGIYWGARYFYERYQLPIVITENGMAGTDWVQLDGRVHDPARIDFLHRYLKQIKKAIQDGIDCKAYFQWTFLDNFEWSYGYSQRFGLIFTDFETQRRIPKDSAYWYRYTIQTNGAEI
;
A
#
# COMPACT_ATOMS: atom_id res chain seq x y z
N PRO A 1 8.04 -17.09 -22.08
CA PRO A 1 8.07 -17.43 -20.63
C PRO A 1 8.30 -16.14 -19.84
N LEU A 2 7.72 -15.99 -18.64
CA LEU A 2 7.94 -14.84 -17.76
C LEU A 2 8.91 -15.22 -16.65
N ASP A 3 9.73 -14.27 -16.21
CA ASP A 3 10.75 -14.49 -15.17
C ASP A 3 10.24 -14.20 -13.75
N LEU A 4 9.19 -13.37 -13.63
CA LEU A 4 8.59 -12.94 -12.37
C LEU A 4 7.11 -12.61 -12.56
N PHE A 5 6.36 -12.61 -11.46
CA PHE A 5 4.97 -12.17 -11.42
C PHE A 5 4.86 -10.89 -10.60
N GLY A 6 4.60 -9.77 -11.29
CA GLY A 6 4.31 -8.48 -10.67
C GLY A 6 2.82 -8.34 -10.35
N PHE A 7 2.46 -7.90 -9.15
CA PHE A 7 1.09 -7.53 -8.84
C PHE A 7 0.99 -6.26 -8.00
N ASN A 8 -0.12 -5.56 -8.20
CA ASN A 8 -0.48 -4.35 -7.45
C ASN A 8 -1.54 -4.73 -6.41
N ASN A 9 -1.39 -4.24 -5.18
CA ASN A 9 -2.37 -4.45 -4.13
C ASN A 9 -2.53 -3.20 -3.28
N TYR A 10 -3.77 -2.78 -3.06
CA TYR A 10 -4.08 -1.62 -2.24
C TYR A 10 -5.03 -1.98 -1.10
N TYR A 11 -6.02 -2.82 -1.38
CA TYR A 11 -6.97 -3.35 -0.42
C TYR A 11 -7.46 -4.73 -0.86
N SER A 12 -8.25 -5.37 -0.01
CA SER A 12 -8.99 -6.58 -0.31
C SER A 12 -10.38 -6.52 0.30
N SER A 13 -11.32 -7.18 -0.35
CA SER A 13 -12.72 -7.23 0.08
C SER A 13 -13.05 -8.62 0.61
N ARG A 14 -13.81 -8.69 1.70
CA ARG A 14 -14.48 -9.92 2.12
C ARG A 14 -15.79 -10.03 1.36
N VAL A 15 -16.05 -11.20 0.81
CA VAL A 15 -17.24 -11.48 0.02
C VAL A 15 -17.83 -12.82 0.44
N ARG A 16 -19.14 -12.98 0.24
CA ARG A 16 -19.86 -14.26 0.37
C ARG A 16 -20.80 -14.44 -0.81
N ALA A 17 -21.34 -15.64 -0.94
CA ALA A 17 -22.54 -15.87 -1.75
C ALA A 17 -23.77 -15.49 -0.90
N ASP A 18 -24.71 -14.76 -1.48
CA ASP A 18 -26.04 -14.60 -0.90
C ASP A 18 -26.88 -15.88 -1.06
N ASP A 19 -28.14 -15.85 -0.59
CA ASP A 19 -29.05 -17.00 -0.65
C ASP A 19 -29.38 -17.43 -2.10
N GLU A 20 -29.12 -16.56 -3.08
CA GLU A 20 -29.29 -16.83 -4.52
C GLU A 20 -27.96 -17.22 -5.21
N GLY A 21 -26.88 -17.35 -4.44
CA GLY A 21 -25.54 -17.68 -4.96
C GLY A 21 -24.79 -16.49 -5.59
N LYS A 22 -25.29 -15.26 -5.49
CA LYS A 22 -24.65 -14.07 -6.06
C LYS A 22 -23.62 -13.48 -5.12
N LEU A 23 -22.67 -12.75 -5.70
CA LEU A 23 -21.61 -12.07 -4.97
C LEU A 23 -22.19 -10.98 -4.06
N GLU A 24 -21.97 -11.13 -2.76
CA GLU A 24 -22.29 -10.13 -1.75
C GLU A 24 -21.01 -9.65 -1.07
N TYR A 25 -20.80 -8.33 -1.05
CA TYR A 25 -19.72 -7.73 -0.29
C TYR A 25 -20.08 -7.66 1.18
N ILE A 26 -19.26 -8.26 2.04
CA ILE A 26 -19.46 -8.19 3.49
C ILE A 26 -18.99 -6.82 3.97
N GLN A 27 -19.92 -5.87 4.05
CA GLN A 27 -19.69 -4.58 4.69
C GLN A 27 -19.90 -4.76 6.20
N GLY A 28 -18.83 -4.94 6.97
CA GLY A 28 -18.94 -4.85 8.43
C GLY A 28 -19.44 -3.47 8.83
N ALA A 29 -20.40 -3.41 9.75
CA ALA A 29 -20.98 -2.16 10.28
C ALA A 29 -19.91 -1.22 10.86
N ASP A 30 -18.81 -1.78 11.39
CA ASP A 30 -17.61 -1.09 11.89
C ASP A 30 -16.34 -1.60 11.18
N GLY A 31 -16.36 -1.60 9.84
CA GLY A 31 -15.28 -2.17 9.04
C GLY A 31 -13.90 -1.52 9.23
N PRO A 32 -12.85 -2.07 8.59
CA PRO A 32 -11.49 -1.52 8.68
C PRO A 32 -11.42 -0.03 8.29
N PRO A 33 -10.44 0.73 8.82
CA PRO A 33 -10.22 2.13 8.44
C PRO A 33 -10.20 2.32 6.93
N LEU A 34 -10.62 3.50 6.47
CA LEU A 34 -10.63 3.86 5.06
C LEU A 34 -9.51 4.87 4.77
N THR A 35 -8.87 4.70 3.62
CA THR A 35 -8.03 5.73 3.00
C THR A 35 -8.90 6.86 2.43
N THR A 36 -8.30 7.95 1.96
CA THR A 36 -9.06 9.02 1.29
C THR A 36 -9.63 8.61 -0.08
N MET A 37 -9.20 7.45 -0.61
CA MET A 37 -9.84 6.79 -1.77
C MET A 37 -11.12 6.02 -1.40
N GLY A 38 -11.46 5.91 -0.12
CA GLY A 38 -12.53 5.03 0.37
C GLY A 38 -12.13 3.56 0.39
N TRP A 39 -10.85 3.23 0.20
CA TRP A 39 -10.36 1.85 0.23
C TRP A 39 -10.09 1.38 1.65
N ARG A 40 -10.49 0.15 1.97
CA ARG A 40 -10.31 -0.46 3.28
C ARG A 40 -8.85 -0.84 3.52
N VAL A 41 -8.29 -0.43 4.65
CA VAL A 41 -6.97 -0.88 5.10
C VAL A 41 -7.06 -2.34 5.53
N THR A 42 -6.58 -3.25 4.69
CA THR A 42 -6.78 -4.70 4.80
C THR A 42 -5.46 -5.43 4.51
N PRO A 43 -4.48 -5.32 5.43
CA PRO A 43 -3.10 -5.72 5.16
C PRO A 43 -2.96 -7.19 4.79
N GLU A 44 -3.77 -8.10 5.35
CA GLU A 44 -3.70 -9.53 5.08
C GLU A 44 -3.93 -9.87 3.59
N GLY A 45 -4.61 -8.99 2.85
CA GLY A 45 -4.86 -9.17 1.42
C GLY A 45 -3.59 -9.34 0.59
N ILE A 46 -2.52 -8.61 0.94
CA ILE A 46 -1.26 -8.69 0.19
C ILE A 46 -0.54 -10.03 0.40
N TYR A 47 -0.64 -10.61 1.61
CA TYR A 47 -0.12 -11.94 1.90
C TYR A 47 -0.84 -13.00 1.07
N TRP A 48 -2.18 -12.99 1.08
CA TRP A 48 -2.97 -13.97 0.35
C TRP A 48 -2.84 -13.81 -1.16
N GLY A 49 -2.69 -12.58 -1.67
CA GLY A 49 -2.38 -12.31 -3.07
C GLY A 49 -1.04 -12.90 -3.48
N ALA A 50 0.03 -12.60 -2.73
CA ALA A 50 1.36 -13.14 -2.99
C ALA A 50 1.36 -14.68 -2.97
N ARG A 51 0.70 -15.28 -1.97
CA ARG A 51 0.55 -16.74 -1.85
C ARG A 51 -0.17 -17.34 -3.04
N TYR A 52 -1.33 -16.80 -3.40
CA TYR A 52 -2.14 -17.32 -4.50
C TYR A 52 -1.37 -17.31 -5.82
N PHE A 53 -0.73 -16.18 -6.15
CA PHE A 53 0.02 -16.07 -7.40
C PHE A 53 1.26 -16.96 -7.41
N TYR A 54 1.96 -17.07 -6.28
CA TYR A 54 3.13 -17.95 -6.16
C TYR A 54 2.74 -19.42 -6.30
N GLU A 55 1.75 -19.90 -5.54
CA GLU A 55 1.28 -21.28 -5.61
C GLU A 55 0.78 -21.64 -7.01
N ARG A 56 0.10 -20.72 -7.69
CA ARG A 56 -0.46 -20.93 -9.03
C ARG A 56 0.58 -20.93 -10.13
N TYR A 57 1.52 -19.99 -10.11
CA TYR A 57 2.43 -19.75 -11.23
C TYR A 57 3.85 -20.23 -11.00
N GLN A 58 4.24 -20.50 -9.74
CA GLN A 58 5.59 -20.91 -9.35
C GLN A 58 6.68 -19.94 -9.85
N LEU A 59 6.34 -18.65 -9.91
CA LEU A 59 7.24 -17.55 -10.30
C LEU A 59 7.53 -16.65 -9.09
N PRO A 60 8.73 -16.09 -8.98
CA PRO A 60 9.04 -15.09 -7.96
C PRO A 60 8.08 -13.90 -8.01
N ILE A 61 7.71 -13.40 -6.84
CA ILE A 61 6.71 -12.36 -6.66
C ILE A 61 7.36 -10.99 -6.53
N VAL A 62 6.82 -10.00 -7.24
CA VAL A 62 7.16 -8.59 -7.07
C VAL A 62 5.89 -7.81 -6.77
N ILE A 63 5.90 -7.07 -5.66
CA ILE A 63 4.83 -6.12 -5.35
C ILE A 63 5.20 -4.84 -6.10
N THR A 64 4.57 -4.63 -7.26
CA THR A 64 4.90 -3.50 -8.15
C THR A 64 4.25 -2.20 -7.69
N GLU A 65 3.13 -2.27 -6.97
CA GLU A 65 2.51 -1.13 -6.29
C GLU A 65 1.78 -1.57 -5.02
N ASN A 66 2.03 -0.85 -3.93
CA ASN A 66 1.20 -0.82 -2.72
C ASN A 66 1.35 0.55 -2.06
N GLY A 67 0.29 1.08 -1.46
CA GLY A 67 0.31 2.38 -0.81
C GLY A 67 -1.09 2.85 -0.41
N MET A 68 -1.17 4.06 0.16
CA MET A 68 -2.45 4.68 0.52
C MET A 68 -2.51 6.15 0.13
N ALA A 69 -3.71 6.65 -0.16
CA ALA A 69 -3.97 8.08 -0.21
C ALA A 69 -4.33 8.60 1.19
N GLY A 70 -3.76 9.73 1.57
CA GLY A 70 -4.00 10.38 2.86
C GLY A 70 -4.31 11.87 2.73
N THR A 71 -4.79 12.48 3.81
CA THR A 71 -4.95 13.93 3.94
C THR A 71 -3.63 14.55 4.39
N ASP A 72 -2.78 14.89 3.42
CA ASP A 72 -1.44 15.43 3.69
C ASP A 72 -1.39 16.93 3.36
N TRP A 73 -0.89 17.75 4.29
CA TRP A 73 -0.63 19.18 4.09
C TRP A 73 0.63 19.62 4.84
N VAL A 74 1.19 20.76 4.44
CA VAL A 74 2.33 21.37 5.13
C VAL A 74 1.84 22.00 6.44
N GLN A 75 2.32 21.49 7.56
CA GLN A 75 1.96 21.95 8.90
C GLN A 75 2.75 23.21 9.29
N LEU A 76 2.46 23.77 10.46
CA LEU A 76 3.04 25.04 10.93
C LEU A 76 4.57 25.01 11.08
N ASP A 77 5.16 23.83 11.23
CA ASP A 77 6.61 23.62 11.31
C ASP A 77 7.28 23.49 9.93
N GLY A 78 6.51 23.59 8.84
CA GLY A 78 6.97 23.45 7.47
C GLY A 78 7.16 22.01 6.99
N ARG A 79 6.73 21.01 7.77
CA ARG A 79 6.80 19.58 7.44
C ARG A 79 5.44 18.99 7.10
N VAL A 80 5.43 17.75 6.65
CA VAL A 80 4.21 16.98 6.35
C VAL A 80 4.23 15.71 7.18
N HIS A 81 3.43 15.69 8.25
CA HIS A 81 3.31 14.53 9.13
C HIS A 81 2.18 13.62 8.64
N ASP A 82 2.54 12.42 8.18
CA ASP A 82 1.63 11.42 7.61
C ASP A 82 1.69 10.06 8.35
N PRO A 83 1.43 10.02 9.67
CA PRO A 83 1.57 8.81 10.49
C PRO A 83 0.66 7.65 10.03
N ALA A 84 -0.50 7.96 9.43
CA ALA A 84 -1.39 6.96 8.85
C ALA A 84 -0.72 6.19 7.71
N ARG A 85 0.10 6.87 6.88
CA ARG A 85 0.86 6.22 5.80
C ARG A 85 1.92 5.29 6.37
N ILE A 86 2.62 5.72 7.43
CA ILE A 86 3.60 4.88 8.12
C ILE A 86 2.93 3.61 8.68
N ASP A 87 1.81 3.75 9.40
CA ASP A 87 1.05 2.61 9.95
C ASP A 87 0.58 1.65 8.84
N PHE A 88 0.03 2.19 7.73
CA PHE A 88 -0.36 1.40 6.57
C PHE A 88 0.81 0.58 6.02
N LEU A 89 1.93 1.24 5.70
CA LEU A 89 3.08 0.58 5.09
C LEU A 89 3.70 -0.45 6.03
N HIS A 90 3.80 -0.14 7.32
CA HIS A 90 4.29 -1.07 8.33
C HIS A 90 3.43 -2.33 8.33
N ARG A 91 2.10 -2.20 8.42
CA ARG A 91 1.19 -3.35 8.43
C ARG A 91 1.30 -4.23 7.18
N TYR A 92 1.39 -3.62 5.99
CA TYR A 92 1.49 -4.38 4.73
C TYR A 92 2.86 -5.05 4.57
N LEU A 93 3.96 -4.36 4.92
CA LEU A 93 5.29 -4.96 4.88
C LEU A 93 5.44 -6.14 5.86
N LYS A 94 4.77 -6.11 7.03
CA LYS A 94 4.71 -7.28 7.93
C LYS A 94 4.07 -8.50 7.28
N GLN A 95 3.06 -8.30 6.44
CA GLN A 95 2.39 -9.39 5.73
C GLN A 95 3.27 -9.96 4.61
N ILE A 96 4.07 -9.12 3.94
CA ILE A 96 5.10 -9.59 3.00
C ILE A 96 6.22 -10.34 3.72
N LYS A 97 6.70 -9.85 4.88
CA LYS A 97 7.68 -10.55 5.72
C LYS A 97 7.17 -11.93 6.13
N LYS A 98 5.89 -12.01 6.53
CA LYS A 98 5.23 -13.29 6.82
C LYS A 98 5.18 -14.20 5.58
N ALA A 99 4.84 -13.68 4.40
CA ALA A 99 4.83 -14.46 3.17
C ALA A 99 6.20 -15.08 2.87
N ILE A 100 7.28 -14.30 3.02
CA ILE A 100 8.66 -14.75 2.86
C ILE A 100 8.99 -15.86 3.87
N GLN A 101 8.59 -15.68 5.14
CA GLN A 101 8.78 -16.69 6.20
C GLN A 101 8.03 -18.00 5.90
N ASP A 102 6.88 -17.92 5.24
CA ASP A 102 6.07 -19.08 4.82
C ASP A 102 6.57 -19.70 3.50
N GLY A 103 7.71 -19.25 2.95
CA GLY A 103 8.36 -19.85 1.79
C GLY A 103 7.93 -19.28 0.42
N ILE A 104 7.21 -18.16 0.40
CA ILE A 104 6.86 -17.45 -0.83
C ILE A 104 8.04 -16.61 -1.30
N ASP A 105 8.48 -16.79 -2.55
CA ASP A 105 9.65 -16.10 -3.08
C ASP A 105 9.36 -14.65 -3.50
N CYS A 106 9.18 -13.75 -2.52
CA CYS A 106 9.00 -12.32 -2.76
C CYS A 106 10.36 -11.62 -2.97
N LYS A 107 10.58 -11.04 -4.15
CA LYS A 107 11.86 -10.41 -4.52
C LYS A 107 11.93 -8.91 -4.26
N ALA A 108 10.81 -8.20 -4.37
CA ALA A 108 10.80 -6.76 -4.28
C ALA A 108 9.43 -6.20 -3.87
N TYR A 109 9.47 -5.01 -3.30
CA TYR A 109 8.31 -4.21 -2.91
C TYR A 109 8.52 -2.76 -3.36
N PHE A 110 7.51 -2.21 -4.04
CA PHE A 110 7.50 -0.84 -4.52
C PHE A 110 6.31 -0.06 -3.93
N GLN A 111 6.64 0.98 -3.19
CA GLN A 111 5.68 1.94 -2.65
C GLN A 111 5.09 2.81 -3.77
N TRP A 112 3.76 2.82 -3.89
CA TRP A 112 3.02 3.79 -4.69
C TRP A 112 2.64 4.98 -3.80
N THR A 113 3.28 6.15 -3.91
CA THR A 113 4.27 6.58 -4.92
C THR A 113 5.49 7.25 -4.30
N PHE A 114 6.46 7.58 -5.15
CA PHE A 114 7.56 8.47 -4.77
C PHE A 114 7.09 9.92 -4.55
N LEU A 115 6.40 10.52 -5.53
CA LEU A 115 5.87 11.90 -5.47
C LEU A 115 4.34 11.89 -5.42
N ASP A 116 3.74 12.85 -4.72
CA ASP A 116 2.35 13.21 -4.99
C ASP A 116 2.23 13.61 -6.47
N ASN A 117 1.28 13.00 -7.17
CA ASN A 117 1.11 13.10 -8.61
C ASN A 117 -0.36 13.34 -8.99
N PHE A 118 -0.66 13.29 -10.28
CA PHE A 118 -2.02 13.35 -10.80
C PHE A 118 -2.69 11.98 -10.67
N GLU A 119 -3.63 11.85 -9.74
CA GLU A 119 -4.40 10.63 -9.47
C GLU A 119 -5.62 10.55 -10.40
N TRP A 120 -5.36 10.44 -11.70
CA TRP A 120 -6.35 10.12 -12.72
C TRP A 120 -7.63 10.98 -12.62
N SER A 121 -8.80 10.36 -12.44
CA SER A 121 -10.09 11.04 -12.32
C SER A 121 -10.22 11.92 -11.07
N TYR A 122 -9.37 11.72 -10.06
CA TYR A 122 -9.33 12.55 -8.85
C TYR A 122 -8.43 13.77 -8.99
N GLY A 123 -7.69 13.90 -10.10
CA GLY A 123 -6.72 14.96 -10.29
C GLY A 123 -5.70 14.99 -9.15
N TYR A 124 -5.48 16.16 -8.55
CA TYR A 124 -4.50 16.34 -7.47
C TYR A 124 -5.08 16.22 -6.05
N SER A 125 -6.35 15.79 -5.92
CA SER A 125 -7.03 15.73 -4.61
C SER A 125 -6.56 14.57 -3.73
N GLN A 126 -5.96 13.55 -4.32
CA GLN A 126 -5.48 12.35 -3.64
C GLN A 126 -3.94 12.34 -3.65
N ARG A 127 -3.34 12.04 -2.49
CA ARG A 127 -1.89 12.14 -2.29
C ARG A 127 -1.33 10.81 -1.85
N PHE A 128 -0.57 10.14 -2.73
CA PHE A 128 0.07 8.84 -2.51
C PHE A 128 1.58 8.91 -2.24
N GLY A 129 2.19 10.08 -2.46
CA GLY A 129 3.64 10.21 -2.42
C GLY A 129 4.23 10.06 -1.03
N LEU A 130 5.45 9.53 -0.97
CA LEU A 130 6.36 9.77 0.16
C LEU A 130 6.85 11.22 0.20
N ILE A 131 6.83 11.91 -0.95
CA ILE A 131 7.22 13.31 -1.10
C ILE A 131 5.99 14.11 -1.46
N PHE A 132 5.68 15.10 -0.63
CA PHE A 132 4.65 16.08 -0.90
C PHE A 132 5.07 16.97 -2.07
N THR A 133 4.18 17.15 -3.03
CA THR A 133 4.33 18.09 -4.15
C THR A 133 3.37 19.26 -3.93
N ASP A 134 3.92 20.46 -3.79
CA ASP A 134 3.17 21.70 -3.98
C ASP A 134 2.99 21.88 -5.50
N PHE A 135 1.76 21.75 -5.99
CA PHE A 135 1.49 21.79 -7.43
C PHE A 135 1.53 23.21 -8.01
N GLU A 136 1.41 24.25 -7.18
CA GLU A 136 1.52 25.63 -7.65
C GLU A 136 2.99 26.03 -7.82
N THR A 137 3.83 25.70 -6.83
CA THR A 137 5.24 26.12 -6.81
C THR A 137 6.21 25.05 -7.30
N GLN A 138 5.74 23.82 -7.50
CA GLN A 138 6.54 22.62 -7.80
C GLN A 138 7.54 22.25 -6.69
N ARG A 139 7.43 22.85 -5.51
CA ARG A 139 8.27 22.53 -4.35
C ARG A 139 7.98 21.10 -3.88
N ARG A 140 9.06 20.39 -3.52
CA ARG A 140 9.02 19.00 -3.03
C ARG A 140 9.43 18.96 -1.57
N ILE A 141 8.62 18.34 -0.73
CA ILE A 141 8.84 18.23 0.72
C ILE A 141 8.74 16.76 1.11
N PRO A 142 9.84 16.10 1.51
CA PRO A 142 9.78 14.74 2.05
C PRO A 142 8.87 14.69 3.28
N LYS A 143 7.89 13.78 3.26
CA LYS A 143 6.98 13.53 4.39
C LYS A 143 7.70 12.69 5.46
N ASP A 144 7.11 12.56 6.65
CA ASP A 144 7.65 11.69 7.69
C ASP A 144 7.81 10.24 7.21
N SER A 145 6.86 9.76 6.41
CA SER A 145 6.92 8.45 5.76
C SER A 145 8.14 8.25 4.86
N ALA A 146 8.67 9.30 4.22
CA ALA A 146 9.90 9.18 3.42
C ALA A 146 11.10 8.85 4.31
N TYR A 147 11.20 9.49 5.47
CA TYR A 147 12.27 9.22 6.43
C TYR A 147 12.13 7.85 7.07
N TRP A 148 10.90 7.45 7.41
CA TRP A 148 10.60 6.11 7.89
C TRP A 148 10.97 5.05 6.84
N TYR A 149 10.55 5.22 5.58
CA TYR A 149 10.82 4.27 4.51
C TYR A 149 12.33 4.16 4.21
N ARG A 150 13.06 5.28 4.28
CA ARG A 150 14.53 5.29 4.22
C ARG A 150 15.14 4.42 5.31
N TYR A 151 14.67 4.56 6.55
CA TYR A 151 15.18 3.75 7.67
C TYR A 151 14.82 2.26 7.52
N THR A 152 13.61 1.95 7.08
CA THR A 152 13.17 0.58 6.76
C THR A 152 14.06 -0.06 5.69
N ILE A 153 14.42 0.68 4.63
CA ILE A 153 15.35 0.20 3.60
C ILE A 153 16.75 -0.01 4.19
N GLN A 154 17.28 0.97 4.93
CA GLN A 154 18.62 0.90 5.54
C GLN A 154 18.79 -0.31 6.47
N THR A 155 17.72 -0.69 7.17
CA THR A 155 17.70 -1.82 8.09
C THR A 155 17.24 -3.12 7.43
N ASN A 156 16.96 -3.11 6.12
CA ASN A 156 16.35 -4.23 5.39
C ASN A 156 15.13 -4.83 6.11
N GLY A 157 14.29 -3.96 6.69
CA GLY A 157 13.08 -4.38 7.40
C GLY A 157 13.33 -5.09 8.75
N ALA A 158 14.44 -4.81 9.44
CA ALA A 158 14.67 -5.35 10.78
C ALA A 158 13.60 -4.91 11.79
N GLU A 159 13.15 -3.65 11.70
CA GLU A 159 12.24 -3.00 12.66
C GLU A 159 10.76 -3.00 12.21
N ILE A 160 10.41 -3.84 11.21
CA ILE A 160 9.01 -4.06 10.80
C ILE A 160 8.39 -5.33 11.41
#